data_AF-A0A9E5ZHG0-F1
#
_entry.id   AF-A0A9E5ZHG0-F1
#
_cell.length_a   1.000
_cell.length_b   1.000
_cell.length_c   1.000
_cell.angle_alpha   90.00
_cell.angle_beta   90.00
_cell.angle_gamma   90.00
#
_symmetry.space_group_name_H-M   'P 1'
#
loop_
_entity.id
_entity.type
_entity.pdbx_description
1 polymer ?
#
loop_
_entity_poly.entity_id
_entity_poly.type
_entity_poly.pdbx_seq_one_letter_code
_entity_poly.pdbx_strand_id
1 'polypeptide(L)'
;MRKVMLMVFLILCVKANAQVGIGTTTPDASSILEIQSNIGGILIPRMSEAQKLAIVSPATGLLVYETDTAPGFWYYNGTVWTTFGGVDLDWTISGTDMYNANSGNVGVGTAMPTNKLHVEGTAVSNATLIDGFEDNSLAPFTTFGDLAWELLL
;
A
#
# COMPACT_ATOMS: atom_id res chain seq x y z
N MET A 1 52.36 -30.88 30.17
CA MET A 1 52.26 -30.45 28.76
C MET A 1 50.89 -30.77 28.14
N ARG A 2 50.42 -32.02 28.16
CA ARG A 2 49.14 -32.44 27.53
C ARG A 2 47.87 -31.71 28.05
N LYS A 3 47.79 -31.42 29.35
CA LYS A 3 46.67 -30.67 29.97
C LYS A 3 46.70 -29.15 29.68
N VAL A 4 47.90 -28.59 29.49
CA VAL A 4 48.10 -27.17 29.15
C VAL A 4 47.67 -26.91 27.70
N MET A 5 48.02 -27.82 26.78
CA MET A 5 47.57 -27.77 25.39
C MET A 5 46.04 -27.83 25.27
N LEU A 6 45.37 -28.61 26.12
CA LEU A 6 43.90 -28.75 26.14
C LEU A 6 43.20 -27.49 26.66
N MET A 7 43.74 -26.80 27.67
CA MET A 7 43.20 -25.51 28.13
C MET A 7 43.40 -24.39 27.10
N VAL A 8 44.54 -24.36 26.41
CA VAL A 8 44.79 -23.38 25.32
C VAL A 8 43.79 -23.59 24.17
N PHE A 9 43.49 -24.84 23.81
CA PHE A 9 42.48 -25.15 22.79
C PHE A 9 41.06 -24.75 23.21
N LEU A 10 40.71 -24.88 24.51
CA LEU A 10 39.39 -24.49 25.04
C LEU A 10 39.21 -22.96 25.11
N ILE A 11 40.30 -22.21 25.34
CA ILE A 11 40.31 -20.74 25.39
C ILE A 11 40.26 -20.12 23.98
N LEU A 12 40.68 -20.85 22.94
CA LEU A 12 40.60 -20.44 21.53
C LEU A 12 39.20 -20.63 20.89
N CYS A 13 38.22 -21.15 21.63
CA CYS A 13 36.85 -21.31 21.13
C CYS A 13 36.12 -19.95 21.13
N VAL A 14 36.41 -19.12 20.13
CA VAL A 14 35.66 -17.89 19.85
C VAL A 14 34.28 -18.24 19.29
N LYS A 15 33.24 -17.50 19.71
CA LYS A 15 31.89 -17.62 19.18
C LYS A 15 31.92 -17.35 17.67
N ALA A 16 31.61 -18.35 16.86
CA ALA A 16 31.38 -18.16 15.43
C ALA A 16 29.97 -17.61 15.23
N ASN A 17 29.84 -16.50 14.50
CA ASN A 17 28.53 -15.96 14.12
C ASN A 17 27.92 -16.88 13.04
N ALA A 18 26.66 -17.30 13.22
CA ALA A 18 25.96 -18.21 12.31
C ALA A 18 25.16 -17.49 11.21
N GLN A 19 25.53 -16.25 10.87
CA GLN A 19 24.88 -15.46 9.82
C GLN A 19 25.23 -15.98 8.43
N VAL A 20 24.25 -15.98 7.52
CA VAL A 20 24.42 -16.41 6.12
C VAL A 20 24.61 -15.17 5.26
N GLY A 21 25.80 -15.05 4.65
CA GLY A 21 26.07 -14.07 3.60
C GLY A 21 26.07 -14.73 2.23
N ILE A 22 25.36 -14.16 1.27
CA ILE A 22 25.47 -14.54 -0.15
C ILE A 22 25.95 -13.32 -0.92
N GLY A 23 27.14 -13.40 -1.51
CA GLY A 23 27.75 -12.27 -2.23
C GLY A 23 28.37 -11.19 -1.33
N THR A 24 28.33 -11.36 -0.01
CA THR A 24 29.03 -10.54 0.99
C THR A 24 29.77 -11.43 1.98
N THR A 25 30.97 -11.02 2.41
CA THR A 25 31.76 -11.69 3.47
C THR A 25 31.57 -11.06 4.84
N THR A 26 30.92 -9.90 4.89
CA THR A 26 30.61 -9.17 6.12
C THR A 26 29.11 -8.82 6.14
N PRO A 27 28.22 -9.83 6.33
CA PRO A 27 26.81 -9.54 6.55
C PRO A 27 26.64 -8.54 7.70
N ASP A 28 25.69 -7.63 7.54
CA ASP A 28 25.29 -6.67 8.55
C ASP A 28 24.91 -7.41 9.83
N ALA A 29 25.39 -6.92 10.97
CA ALA A 29 25.23 -7.58 12.26
C ALA A 29 23.77 -7.71 12.72
N SER A 30 22.85 -6.94 12.12
CA SER A 30 21.41 -7.06 12.36
C SER A 30 20.72 -8.13 11.49
N SER A 31 21.43 -8.75 10.55
CA SER A 31 20.89 -9.71 9.60
C SER A 31 21.24 -11.16 9.97
N ILE A 32 20.26 -12.07 9.80
CA ILE A 32 20.52 -13.52 9.81
C ILE A 32 20.90 -13.99 8.40
N LEU A 33 20.36 -13.35 7.37
CA LEU A 33 20.65 -13.58 5.95
C LEU A 33 20.81 -12.24 5.25
N GLU A 34 21.96 -12.01 4.61
CA GLU A 34 22.19 -10.90 3.70
C GLU A 34 22.57 -11.41 2.31
N ILE A 35 21.97 -10.82 1.28
CA ILE A 35 22.23 -11.16 -0.11
C ILE A 35 22.63 -9.87 -0.84
N GLN A 36 23.90 -9.79 -1.25
CA GLN A 36 24.45 -8.66 -1.99
C GLN A 36 24.77 -9.09 -3.42
N SER A 37 24.18 -8.40 -4.41
CA SER A 37 24.43 -8.66 -5.84
C SER A 37 24.10 -7.42 -6.67
N ASN A 38 24.86 -7.20 -7.74
CA ASN A 38 24.61 -6.13 -8.72
C ASN A 38 23.92 -6.62 -9.99
N ILE A 39 23.78 -7.95 -10.17
CA ILE A 39 23.32 -8.55 -11.43
C ILE A 39 22.23 -9.62 -11.25
N GLY A 40 21.96 -10.05 -10.01
CA GLY A 40 21.03 -11.14 -9.72
C GLY A 40 20.19 -10.86 -8.48
N GLY A 41 19.05 -11.53 -8.37
CA GLY A 41 18.14 -11.43 -7.24
C GLY A 41 17.81 -12.79 -6.64
N ILE A 42 16.76 -12.84 -5.82
CA ILE A 42 16.28 -14.06 -5.19
C ILE A 42 15.11 -14.60 -6.02
N LEU A 43 15.24 -15.83 -6.51
CA LEU A 43 14.10 -16.61 -6.96
C LEU A 43 13.55 -17.42 -5.78
N ILE A 44 12.38 -17.01 -5.31
CA ILE A 44 11.60 -17.78 -4.34
C ILE A 44 10.92 -18.98 -5.03
N PRO A 45 10.41 -19.98 -4.28
CA PRO A 45 9.68 -21.10 -4.86
C PRO A 45 8.56 -20.64 -5.81
N ARG A 46 8.62 -21.09 -7.06
CA ARG A 46 7.63 -20.81 -8.10
C ARG A 46 6.77 -22.05 -8.32
N MET A 47 5.45 -21.88 -8.32
CA MET A 47 4.52 -23.01 -8.38
C MET A 47 3.15 -22.60 -8.95
N SER A 48 2.35 -23.59 -9.36
CA SER A 48 0.95 -23.36 -9.73
C SER A 48 0.08 -23.05 -8.52
N GLU A 49 -1.12 -22.50 -8.74
CA GLU A 49 -2.15 -22.33 -7.73
C GLU A 49 -2.43 -23.64 -6.98
N ALA A 50 -2.60 -24.74 -7.73
CA ALA A 50 -2.85 -26.06 -7.15
C ALA A 50 -1.71 -26.53 -6.24
N GLN A 51 -0.46 -26.27 -6.61
CA GLN A 51 0.71 -26.61 -5.80
C GLN A 51 0.82 -25.73 -4.55
N LYS A 52 0.54 -24.43 -4.66
CA LYS A 52 0.47 -23.48 -3.53
C LYS A 52 -0.58 -23.94 -2.51
N LEU A 53 -1.78 -24.29 -2.98
CA LEU A 53 -2.88 -24.77 -2.12
C LEU A 53 -2.61 -26.15 -1.52
N ALA A 54 -1.74 -26.96 -2.14
CA ALA A 54 -1.34 -28.27 -1.63
C ALA A 54 -0.31 -28.22 -0.49
N ILE A 55 0.24 -27.04 -0.15
CA ILE A 55 1.14 -26.90 0.99
C ILE A 55 0.36 -27.13 2.28
N VAL A 56 0.66 -28.22 2.98
CA VAL A 56 0.01 -28.58 4.26
C VAL A 56 0.63 -27.75 5.38
N SER A 57 -0.22 -27.10 6.19
CA SER A 57 0.19 -26.29 7.35
C SER A 57 1.28 -25.25 7.02
N PRO A 58 1.06 -24.35 6.04
CA PRO A 58 2.04 -23.33 5.68
C PRO A 58 2.37 -22.44 6.88
N ALA A 59 3.66 -22.11 7.04
CA ALA A 59 4.09 -21.19 8.07
C ALA A 59 3.56 -19.77 7.80
N THR A 60 3.24 -19.02 8.85
CA THR A 60 2.90 -17.60 8.70
C THR A 60 4.11 -16.85 8.13
N GLY A 61 3.88 -16.05 7.09
CA GLY A 61 4.93 -15.36 6.34
C GLY A 61 5.62 -16.20 5.26
N LEU A 62 5.21 -17.45 5.04
CA LEU A 62 5.73 -18.27 3.94
C LEU A 62 5.46 -17.57 2.61
N LEU A 63 6.51 -17.28 1.85
CA LEU A 63 6.49 -16.53 0.59
C LEU A 63 6.69 -17.46 -0.60
N VAL A 64 5.82 -17.36 -1.61
CA VAL A 64 5.86 -18.11 -2.86
C VAL A 64 5.51 -17.22 -4.05
N TYR A 65 5.87 -17.65 -5.26
CA TYR A 65 5.42 -17.02 -6.50
C TYR A 65 4.47 -17.96 -7.23
N GLU A 66 3.23 -17.54 -7.46
CA GLU A 66 2.26 -18.28 -8.28
C GLU A 66 2.53 -18.01 -9.77
N THR A 67 2.45 -19.03 -10.62
CA THR A 67 2.83 -18.93 -12.04
C THR A 67 1.70 -18.99 -13.05
N ASP A 68 0.47 -19.34 -12.65
CA ASP A 68 -0.63 -19.64 -13.58
C ASP A 68 -1.90 -18.79 -13.37
N THR A 69 -2.80 -19.14 -12.45
CA THR A 69 -4.15 -18.53 -12.37
C THR A 69 -4.08 -17.03 -12.04
N ALA A 70 -3.34 -16.69 -11.00
CA ALA A 70 -3.10 -15.35 -10.53
C ALA A 70 -1.60 -15.13 -10.29
N PRO A 71 -0.80 -14.93 -11.37
CA PRO A 71 0.64 -14.86 -11.26
C PRO A 71 1.10 -13.69 -10.37
N GLY A 72 2.00 -13.97 -9.44
CA GLY A 72 2.51 -12.94 -8.56
C GLY A 72 3.06 -13.48 -7.24
N PHE A 73 3.51 -12.56 -6.39
CA PHE A 73 3.99 -12.87 -5.06
C PHE A 73 2.82 -13.08 -4.09
N TRP A 74 2.82 -14.23 -3.43
CA TRP A 74 1.84 -14.62 -2.42
C TRP A 74 2.55 -14.96 -1.12
N TYR A 75 1.97 -14.54 0.01
CA TYR A 75 2.40 -15.00 1.32
C TYR A 75 1.22 -15.61 2.09
N TYR A 76 1.52 -16.55 2.98
CA TYR A 76 0.51 -17.09 3.89
C TYR A 76 0.39 -16.18 5.11
N ASN A 77 -0.79 -15.58 5.32
CA ASN A 77 -1.01 -14.64 6.43
C ASN A 77 -1.32 -15.33 7.79
N GLY A 78 -1.25 -16.66 7.83
CA GLY A 78 -1.63 -17.47 8.99
C GLY A 78 -3.03 -18.08 8.88
N THR A 79 -3.84 -17.67 7.89
CA THR A 79 -5.18 -18.23 7.63
C THR A 79 -5.38 -18.52 6.16
N VAL A 80 -5.07 -17.57 5.28
CA VAL A 80 -5.22 -17.67 3.83
C VAL A 80 -3.96 -17.20 3.10
N TRP A 81 -3.80 -17.65 1.85
CA TRP A 81 -2.84 -17.06 0.94
C TRP A 81 -3.32 -15.66 0.53
N THR A 82 -2.45 -14.66 0.58
CA THR A 82 -2.75 -13.27 0.24
C THR A 82 -1.59 -12.67 -0.57
N THR A 83 -1.89 -11.74 -1.48
CA THR A 83 -0.89 -10.99 -2.24
C THR A 83 -0.40 -9.77 -1.45
N PHE A 84 0.75 -9.21 -1.84
CA PHE A 84 1.15 -7.89 -1.34
C PHE A 84 0.28 -6.82 -1.99
N GLY A 85 -0.47 -6.06 -1.18
CA GLY A 85 -1.17 -4.83 -1.57
C GLY A 85 -1.98 -4.93 -2.87
N GLY A 86 -3.29 -5.15 -2.76
CA GLY A 86 -4.16 -4.75 -3.86
C GLY A 86 -3.96 -3.26 -4.13
N VAL A 87 -3.96 -2.86 -5.40
CA VAL A 87 -4.06 -1.44 -5.74
C VAL A 87 -5.38 -0.97 -5.15
N ASP A 88 -5.36 0.00 -4.24
CA ASP A 88 -6.59 0.65 -3.79
C ASP A 88 -7.10 1.47 -4.99
N LEU A 89 -8.01 0.85 -5.76
CA LEU A 89 -8.54 1.44 -6.99
C LEU A 89 -9.57 2.54 -6.70
N ASP A 90 -9.80 2.88 -5.44
CA ASP A 90 -10.75 3.92 -5.06
C ASP A 90 -10.22 5.33 -5.37
N TRP A 91 -8.94 5.61 -5.15
CA TRP A 91 -8.32 6.92 -5.46
C TRP A 91 -7.25 6.77 -6.53
N THR A 92 -7.57 7.25 -7.74
CA THR A 92 -6.69 7.13 -8.91
C THR A 92 -6.09 8.49 -9.27
N ILE A 93 -4.83 8.49 -9.71
CA ILE A 93 -4.15 9.67 -10.25
C ILE A 93 -4.23 9.66 -11.78
N SER A 94 -4.71 10.73 -12.38
CA SER A 94 -4.65 10.99 -13.82
C SER A 94 -3.88 12.28 -14.07
N GLY A 95 -2.66 12.16 -14.60
CA GLY A 95 -1.75 13.31 -14.73
C GLY A 95 -1.35 13.84 -13.35
N THR A 96 -1.70 15.09 -13.04
CA THR A 96 -1.47 15.72 -11.73
C THR A 96 -2.70 15.68 -10.82
N ASP A 97 -3.82 15.15 -11.29
CA ASP A 97 -5.10 15.20 -10.59
C ASP A 97 -5.39 13.87 -9.89
N MET A 98 -5.90 13.96 -8.66
CA MET A 98 -6.38 12.83 -7.87
C MET A 98 -7.91 12.81 -7.92
N TYR A 99 -8.52 11.66 -8.22
CA TYR A 99 -9.98 11.51 -8.26
C TYR A 99 -10.45 10.17 -7.69
N ASN A 100 -11.69 10.16 -7.20
CA ASN A 100 -12.36 8.93 -6.81
C ASN A 100 -12.77 8.15 -8.07
N ALA A 101 -12.18 6.97 -8.28
CA ALA A 101 -12.45 6.12 -9.43
C ALA A 101 -13.54 5.07 -9.17
N ASN A 102 -14.03 4.93 -7.93
CA ASN A 102 -15.24 4.15 -7.67
C ASN A 102 -16.51 4.94 -8.04
N SER A 103 -17.64 4.23 -8.13
CA SER A 103 -18.94 4.83 -8.49
C SER A 103 -19.61 5.58 -7.35
N GLY A 104 -19.03 5.54 -6.15
CA GLY A 104 -19.56 6.12 -4.92
C GLY A 104 -19.45 7.64 -4.86
N ASN A 105 -19.51 8.15 -3.63
CA ASN A 105 -19.43 9.57 -3.31
C ASN A 105 -18.22 9.82 -2.41
N VAL A 106 -17.65 11.02 -2.47
CA VAL A 106 -16.56 11.45 -1.57
C VAL A 106 -17.15 12.15 -0.35
N GLY A 107 -16.91 11.58 0.84
CA GLY A 107 -17.30 12.17 2.13
C GLY A 107 -16.10 12.80 2.85
N VAL A 108 -16.24 14.03 3.33
CA VAL A 108 -15.28 14.69 4.23
C VAL A 108 -16.02 15.00 5.54
N GLY A 109 -15.57 14.42 6.65
CA GLY A 109 -16.26 14.56 7.94
C GLY A 109 -17.57 13.76 8.06
N THR A 110 -17.93 12.96 7.05
CA THR A 110 -19.13 12.11 7.02
C THR A 110 -18.82 10.75 6.41
N ALA A 111 -19.36 9.68 7.01
CA ALA A 111 -19.28 8.32 6.49
C ALA A 111 -20.47 7.95 5.58
N MET A 112 -21.48 8.84 5.49
CA MET A 112 -22.69 8.64 4.68
C MET A 112 -22.89 9.79 3.69
N PRO A 113 -22.02 9.93 2.68
CA PRO A 113 -22.13 10.99 1.69
C PRO A 113 -23.41 10.86 0.83
N THR A 114 -24.29 11.87 0.86
CA THR A 114 -25.55 11.90 0.08
C THR A 114 -25.41 12.57 -1.29
N ASN A 115 -24.32 13.30 -1.52
CA ASN A 115 -23.97 13.95 -2.79
C ASN A 115 -22.58 13.49 -3.25
N LYS A 116 -22.26 13.68 -4.54
CA LYS A 116 -20.97 13.26 -5.15
C LYS A 116 -19.75 13.77 -4.38
N LEU A 117 -19.82 14.99 -3.87
CA LEU A 117 -18.95 15.52 -2.83
C LEU A 117 -19.82 15.97 -1.64
N HIS A 118 -19.66 15.35 -0.47
CA HIS A 118 -20.38 15.71 0.77
C HIS A 118 -19.38 16.06 1.88
N VAL A 119 -19.43 17.29 2.39
CA VAL A 119 -18.55 17.77 3.46
C VAL A 119 -19.40 18.15 4.68
N GLU A 120 -19.21 17.47 5.80
CA GLU A 120 -19.83 17.78 7.09
C GLU A 120 -18.76 18.33 8.07
N GLY A 121 -19.15 19.29 8.92
CA GLY A 121 -18.25 19.94 9.87
C GLY A 121 -17.48 21.12 9.27
N THR A 122 -18.03 22.33 9.42
CA THR A 122 -17.45 23.57 8.88
C THR A 122 -16.39 24.16 9.80
N ALA A 123 -15.24 24.56 9.25
CA ALA A 123 -14.46 25.66 9.82
C ALA A 123 -13.64 26.43 8.78
N VAL A 124 -14.23 26.77 7.63
CA VAL A 124 -13.91 28.05 6.98
C VAL A 124 -15.12 28.52 6.19
N SER A 125 -15.63 29.70 6.52
CA SER A 125 -16.72 30.42 5.86
C SER A 125 -16.45 30.81 4.39
N ASN A 126 -15.35 30.32 3.81
CA ASN A 126 -14.93 30.52 2.42
C ASN A 126 -14.65 29.16 1.75
N ALA A 127 -15.58 28.22 1.81
CA ALA A 127 -15.59 27.14 0.84
C ALA A 127 -15.97 27.76 -0.52
N THR A 128 -15.00 28.36 -1.21
CA THR A 128 -15.17 28.77 -2.60
C THR A 128 -15.23 27.48 -3.41
N LEU A 129 -16.44 26.93 -3.57
CA LEU A 129 -16.71 26.03 -4.67
C LEU A 129 -16.55 26.88 -5.93
N ILE A 130 -15.37 26.83 -6.55
CA ILE A 130 -15.22 27.34 -7.92
C ILE A 130 -15.93 26.29 -8.79
N ASP A 131 -17.26 26.38 -8.81
CA ASP A 131 -18.02 25.87 -9.94
C ASP A 131 -17.64 26.79 -11.11
N GLY A 132 -16.55 26.43 -11.78
CA GLY A 132 -16.38 26.88 -13.14
C GLY A 132 -17.52 26.24 -13.90
N PHE A 133 -18.63 26.97 -14.08
CA PHE A 133 -19.68 26.56 -14.99
C PHE A 133 -19.03 26.50 -16.38
N GLU A 134 -18.46 25.34 -16.74
CA GLU A 134 -17.68 25.17 -17.97
C GLU A 134 -18.55 25.30 -19.21
N ASP A 135 -19.86 25.16 -19.05
CA ASP A 135 -20.81 25.64 -20.03
C ASP A 135 -21.17 27.07 -19.65
N ASN A 136 -20.82 28.02 -20.51
CA ASN A 136 -21.06 29.47 -20.43
C ASN A 136 -22.58 29.82 -20.46
N SER A 137 -23.40 28.96 -19.88
CA SER A 137 -24.86 28.83 -19.88
C SER A 137 -25.47 29.13 -18.50
N LEU A 138 -24.73 29.88 -17.67
CA LEU A 138 -25.38 30.60 -16.59
C LEU A 138 -26.29 31.66 -17.20
N ALA A 139 -27.57 31.34 -17.36
CA ALA A 139 -28.61 32.35 -17.43
C ALA A 139 -28.36 33.31 -16.25
N PRO A 140 -28.36 34.65 -16.48
CA PRO A 140 -28.12 35.60 -15.40
C PRO A 140 -29.08 35.24 -14.28
N PHE A 141 -28.54 35.12 -13.06
CA PHE A 141 -29.31 34.98 -11.83
C PHE A 141 -30.53 35.87 -11.97
N THR A 142 -31.71 35.27 -12.14
CA THR A 142 -32.94 36.05 -12.05
C THR A 142 -33.03 36.35 -10.56
N THR A 143 -32.33 37.39 -10.11
CA THR A 143 -32.82 38.20 -9.01
C THR A 143 -34.28 38.40 -9.37
N PHE A 144 -35.18 37.74 -8.65
CA PHE A 144 -36.54 38.21 -8.56
C PHE A 144 -36.44 39.60 -7.94
N GLY A 145 -36.13 40.60 -8.77
CA GLY A 145 -36.36 41.98 -8.44
C GLY A 145 -37.85 42.03 -8.18
N ASP A 146 -38.19 42.17 -6.90
CA ASP A 146 -39.58 42.30 -6.48
C ASP A 146 -40.26 43.34 -7.37
N LEU A 147 -41.43 42.97 -7.90
CA LEU A 147 -42.30 43.79 -8.74
C LEU A 147 -42.93 44.95 -7.95
N ALA A 148 -42.16 45.64 -7.09
CA ALA A 148 -42.62 46.67 -6.18
C ALA A 148 -41.89 48.00 -6.43
N TRP A 149 -42.08 48.56 -7.63
CA TRP A 149 -41.91 49.99 -7.86
C TRP A 149 -43.13 50.51 -8.62
N GLU A 150 -44.28 50.56 -7.96
CA GLU A 150 -45.33 51.49 -8.39
C GLU A 150 -44.86 52.91 -8.03
N LEU A 151 -44.56 53.69 -9.07
CA LEU A 151 -44.34 55.12 -8.95
C LEU A 151 -45.69 55.79 -8.70
N LEU A 152 -45.97 56.15 -7.45
CA LEU A 152 -47.04 57.11 -7.13
C LEU A 152 -46.66 58.48 -7.70
N LEU A 153 -47.31 58.86 -8.81
CA LEU A 153 -47.45 60.25 -9.25
C LEU A 153 -48.89 60.71 -8.97
#